data_AF-A0A944VPZ6-F1
#
_entry.id   AF-A0A944VPZ6-F1
#
_cell.length_a   1.000
_cell.length_b   1.000
_cell.length_c   1.000
_cell.angle_alpha   90.00
_cell.angle_beta   90.00
_cell.angle_gamma   90.00
#
_symmetry.space_group_name_H-M   'P 1'
#
loop_
_entity.id
_entity.type
_entity.pdbx_description
1 polymer ?
#
loop_
_entity_poly.entity_id
_entity_poly.type
_entity_poly.pdbx_seq_one_letter_code
_entity_poly.pdbx_strand_id
1 'polypeptide(L)'
;MMTTEEMLKQEAMRLKMAKLRAKRKPPKLVNVHDTVKALSDDNELSYVNVRKWIKTQEGIVKTARLTERSRNGDISQKDKDKAMRTRIGAQSYIRSIKNYIQTGDWSSMYYGEFEDKLMGWVTVAPVGK
;
A
#
# COMPACT_ATOMS: atom_id res chain seq x y z
N MET A 1 21.90 27.72 -15.19
CA MET A 1 21.74 26.56 -16.08
C MET A 1 22.67 25.47 -15.59
N MET A 2 22.21 24.23 -15.41
CA MET A 2 23.12 23.14 -15.05
C MET A 2 24.17 22.97 -16.16
N THR A 3 25.42 22.83 -15.75
CA THR A 3 26.53 22.66 -16.68
C THR A 3 26.47 21.28 -17.34
N THR A 4 26.98 21.14 -18.56
CA THR A 4 26.98 19.89 -19.33
C THR A 4 27.64 18.73 -18.56
N GLU A 5 28.63 19.02 -17.74
CA GLU A 5 29.29 18.05 -16.87
C GLU A 5 28.40 17.53 -15.74
N GLU A 6 27.51 18.36 -15.19
CA GLU A 6 26.56 17.97 -14.16
C GLU A 6 25.48 17.03 -14.71
N MET A 7 25.02 17.28 -15.94
CA MET A 7 24.06 16.41 -16.63
C MET A 7 24.63 15.01 -16.86
N LEU A 8 25.87 14.92 -17.37
CA LEU A 8 26.55 13.65 -17.60
C LEU A 8 26.80 12.86 -16.31
N LYS A 9 27.17 13.54 -15.22
CA LYS A 9 27.31 12.91 -13.89
C LYS A 9 25.98 12.38 -13.37
N GLN A 10 24.89 13.12 -13.56
CA GLN A 10 23.55 12.71 -13.13
C GLN A 10 23.04 11.50 -13.92
N GLU A 11 23.30 11.46 -15.22
CA GLU A 11 22.93 10.34 -16.09
C GLU A 11 23.76 9.08 -15.77
N ALA A 12 25.07 9.23 -15.56
CA ALA A 12 25.94 8.14 -15.12
C ALA A 12 25.50 7.56 -13.76
N MET A 13 25.12 8.43 -12.81
CA MET A 13 24.54 7.99 -11.53
C MET A 13 23.21 7.26 -11.72
N ARG A 14 22.32 7.75 -12.59
CA ARG A 14 21.03 7.11 -12.89
C ARG A 14 21.22 5.71 -13.48
N LEU A 15 22.14 5.56 -14.44
CA LEU A 15 22.52 4.27 -15.04
C LEU A 15 23.15 3.31 -14.02
N LYS A 16 24.03 3.80 -13.15
CA LYS A 16 24.66 3.00 -12.10
C LYS A 16 23.62 2.51 -11.08
N MET A 17 22.70 3.38 -10.67
CA MET A 17 21.58 3.03 -9.80
C MET A 17 20.61 2.04 -10.46
N ALA A 18 20.35 2.17 -11.77
CA ALA A 18 19.53 1.22 -12.51
C ALA A 18 20.18 -0.17 -12.57
N LYS A 19 21.49 -0.25 -12.86
CA LYS A 19 22.27 -1.50 -12.83
C LYS A 19 22.31 -2.13 -11.43
N LEU A 20 22.40 -1.32 -10.38
CA LEU A 20 22.34 -1.79 -8.99
C LEU A 20 20.94 -2.29 -8.60
N ARG A 21 19.87 -1.67 -9.10
CA ARG A 21 18.49 -2.16 -8.92
C ARG A 21 18.26 -3.48 -9.64
N ALA A 22 18.77 -3.63 -10.87
CA ALA A 22 18.68 -4.88 -11.63
C ALA A 22 19.43 -6.06 -10.98
N LYS A 23 20.52 -5.77 -10.25
CA LYS A 23 21.32 -6.77 -9.52
C LYS A 23 20.81 -7.07 -8.10
N ARG A 24 19.79 -6.36 -7.59
CA ARG A 24 19.20 -6.70 -6.29
C ARG A 24 18.52 -8.05 -6.42
N LYS A 25 19.07 -9.06 -5.75
CA LYS A 25 18.39 -10.33 -5.49
C LYS A 25 16.96 -10.01 -5.03
N PRO A 26 15.93 -10.75 -5.51
CA PRO A 26 14.58 -10.56 -5.02
C PRO A 26 14.65 -10.59 -3.49
N PRO A 27 14.10 -9.56 -2.80
CA PRO A 27 14.19 -9.49 -1.35
C PRO A 27 13.70 -10.82 -0.80
N LYS A 28 14.45 -11.42 0.12
CA LYS A 28 13.96 -12.60 0.82
C LYS A 28 12.71 -12.15 1.59
N LEU A 29 11.55 -12.51 1.07
CA LEU A 29 10.25 -12.24 1.65
C LEU A 29 10.05 -13.20 2.82
N VAL A 30 10.86 -13.05 3.87
CA VAL A 30 10.89 -13.98 5.03
C VAL A 30 9.59 -13.89 5.85
N ASN A 31 8.93 -12.73 5.80
CA ASN A 31 7.70 -12.44 6.56
C ASN A 31 6.46 -12.37 5.66
N VAL A 32 6.49 -13.03 4.50
CA VAL A 32 5.31 -13.13 3.62
C VAL A 32 4.83 -14.56 3.62
N HIS A 33 3.53 -14.73 3.83
CA HIS A 33 2.90 -16.04 3.83
C HIS A 33 3.07 -16.73 2.48
N ASP A 34 3.25 -18.05 2.50
CA ASP A 34 3.58 -18.83 1.30
C ASP A 34 2.50 -18.73 0.21
N THR A 35 1.22 -18.57 0.59
CA THR A 35 0.13 -18.36 -0.37
C THR A 35 0.32 -17.09 -1.18
N VAL A 36 0.63 -15.97 -0.52
CA VAL A 36 0.84 -14.66 -1.16
C VAL A 36 2.11 -14.65 -2.01
N LYS A 37 3.12 -15.42 -1.58
CA LYS A 37 4.40 -15.57 -2.28
C LYS A 37 4.29 -16.45 -3.53
N ALA A 38 3.36 -17.41 -3.53
CA ALA A 38 3.11 -18.30 -4.67
C ALA A 38 2.28 -17.63 -5.78
N LEU A 39 1.61 -16.52 -5.49
CA LEU A 39 0.83 -15.77 -6.48
C LEU A 39 1.74 -15.14 -7.54
N SER A 40 1.29 -15.18 -8.81
CA SER A 40 1.90 -14.43 -9.91
C SER A 40 1.78 -12.92 -9.65
N ASP A 41 2.73 -12.14 -10.18
CA ASP A 41 2.71 -10.67 -10.10
C ASP A 41 1.46 -10.05 -10.73
N ASP A 42 0.86 -10.72 -11.72
CA ASP A 42 -0.38 -10.30 -12.42
C ASP A 42 -1.64 -10.43 -11.55
N ASN A 43 -1.59 -11.20 -10.46
CA ASN A 43 -2.73 -11.35 -9.56
C ASN A 43 -3.00 -10.03 -8.82
N GLU A 44 -4.26 -9.63 -8.69
CA GLU A 44 -4.64 -8.40 -7.98
C GLU A 44 -4.17 -8.40 -6.52
N LEU A 45 -4.16 -9.57 -5.87
CA LEU A 45 -3.70 -9.77 -4.49
C LEU A 45 -2.23 -10.19 -4.40
N SER A 46 -1.46 -10.04 -5.48
CA SER A 46 -0.01 -10.26 -5.49
C SER A 46 0.68 -9.35 -4.49
N TYR A 47 1.81 -9.81 -3.95
CA TYR A 47 2.61 -9.02 -3.01
C TYR A 47 2.99 -7.63 -3.58
N VAL A 48 3.24 -7.55 -4.89
CA VAL A 48 3.58 -6.29 -5.58
C VAL A 48 2.41 -5.31 -5.54
N ASN A 49 1.21 -5.76 -5.88
CA ASN A 49 0.01 -4.93 -5.93
C ASN A 49 -0.42 -4.49 -4.53
N VAL A 50 -0.46 -5.44 -3.60
CA VAL A 50 -0.85 -5.17 -2.21
C VAL A 50 0.13 -4.20 -1.54
N ARG A 51 1.43 -4.29 -1.84
CA ARG A 51 2.43 -3.32 -1.38
C ARG A 51 2.26 -1.94 -2.01
N LYS A 52 1.79 -1.86 -3.26
CA LYS A 52 1.41 -0.58 -3.90
C LYS A 52 0.22 0.03 -3.15
N TRP A 53 -0.80 -0.77 -2.83
CA TRP A 53 -1.97 -0.29 -2.09
C TRP A 53 -1.60 0.27 -0.71
N ILE A 54 -0.71 -0.37 0.04
CA ILE A 54 -0.19 0.18 1.31
C ILE A 54 0.37 1.59 1.10
N LYS A 55 1.18 1.82 0.06
CA LYS A 55 1.76 3.14 -0.20
C LYS A 55 0.71 4.19 -0.53
N THR A 56 -0.28 3.83 -1.35
CA THR A 56 -1.40 4.73 -1.70
C THR A 56 -2.17 5.13 -0.45
N GLN A 57 -2.50 4.15 0.40
CA GLN A 57 -3.22 4.35 1.65
C GLN A 57 -2.39 5.16 2.67
N GLU A 58 -1.08 4.94 2.77
CA GLU A 58 -0.18 5.77 3.59
C GLU A 58 -0.18 7.24 3.11
N GLY A 59 -0.32 7.47 1.80
CA GLY A 59 -0.52 8.80 1.22
C GLY A 59 -1.82 9.45 1.73
N ILE A 60 -2.94 8.72 1.68
CA ILE A 60 -4.24 9.16 2.18
C ILE A 60 -4.18 9.48 3.68
N VAL A 61 -3.53 8.62 4.47
CA VAL A 61 -3.34 8.85 5.91
C VAL A 61 -2.58 10.15 6.17
N LYS A 62 -1.53 10.43 5.39
CA LYS A 62 -0.75 11.67 5.54
C LYS A 62 -1.58 12.90 5.18
N THR A 63 -2.26 12.89 4.05
CA THR A 63 -3.08 14.05 3.61
C THR A 63 -4.24 14.30 4.55
N ALA A 64 -4.97 13.25 4.94
CA ALA A 64 -6.08 13.36 5.89
C ALA A 64 -5.61 13.85 7.27
N ARG A 65 -4.44 13.40 7.74
CA ARG A 65 -3.86 13.86 9.01
C ARG A 65 -3.50 15.35 9.00
N LEU A 66 -3.06 15.89 7.86
CA LEU A 66 -2.77 17.32 7.74
C LEU A 66 -4.05 18.15 7.89
N THR A 67 -5.15 17.74 7.26
CA THR A 67 -6.45 18.41 7.37
C THR A 67 -7.04 18.27 8.78
N GLU A 68 -7.02 17.07 9.36
CA GLU A 68 -7.49 16.78 10.73
C GLU A 68 -6.78 17.67 11.77
N ARG A 69 -5.45 17.80 11.65
CA ARG A 69 -4.62 18.55 12.62
C ARG A 69 -4.41 20.01 12.25
N SER A 70 -5.06 20.49 11.20
CA SER A 70 -4.85 21.87 10.77
C SER A 70 -5.35 22.86 11.81
N ARG A 71 -4.51 23.87 12.07
CA ARG A 71 -4.81 24.99 12.98
C ARG A 71 -5.45 26.17 12.25
N ASN A 72 -5.65 26.07 10.93
CA ASN A 72 -6.29 27.11 10.14
C ASN A 72 -7.76 27.25 10.57
N GLY A 73 -8.19 28.51 10.79
CA GLY A 73 -9.57 28.84 11.13
C GLY A 73 -10.57 28.59 10.00
N ASP A 74 -10.08 28.54 8.75
CA ASP A 74 -10.92 28.33 7.55
C ASP A 74 -11.44 26.89 7.42
N ILE A 75 -10.85 25.93 8.14
CA ILE A 75 -11.26 24.53 8.07
C ILE A 75 -12.30 24.27 9.15
N SER A 76 -13.53 24.02 8.70
CA SER A 76 -14.65 23.68 9.57
C SER A 76 -14.37 22.40 10.38
N GLN A 77 -14.92 22.32 11.58
CA GLN A 77 -14.85 21.11 12.41
C GLN A 77 -15.43 19.89 11.66
N LYS A 78 -16.45 20.09 10.83
CA LYS A 78 -17.03 19.04 9.99
C LYS A 78 -16.00 18.42 9.03
N ASP A 79 -15.12 19.25 8.45
CA ASP A 79 -14.08 18.80 7.54
C ASP A 79 -12.94 18.09 8.28
N LYS A 80 -12.62 18.54 9.50
CA LYS A 80 -11.67 17.84 10.39
C LYS A 80 -12.19 16.45 10.77
N ASP A 81 -13.46 16.34 11.13
CA ASP A 81 -14.08 15.07 11.48
C ASP A 81 -14.18 14.13 10.27
N LYS A 82 -14.44 14.68 9.07
CA LYS A 82 -14.40 13.92 7.81
C LYS A 82 -12.99 13.37 7.57
N ALA A 83 -11.98 14.22 7.69
CA ALA A 83 -10.58 13.83 7.53
C ALA A 83 -10.14 12.77 8.57
N MET A 84 -10.59 12.88 9.82
CA MET A 84 -10.36 11.88 10.86
C MET A 84 -10.93 10.51 10.45
N ARG A 85 -12.18 10.46 9.96
CA ARG A 85 -12.80 9.20 9.50
C ARG A 85 -12.03 8.58 8.34
N THR A 86 -11.66 9.39 7.33
CA THR A 86 -10.84 8.94 6.20
C THR A 86 -9.48 8.39 6.66
N ARG A 87 -8.82 9.06 7.60
CA ARG A 87 -7.54 8.60 8.17
C ARG A 87 -7.69 7.24 8.85
N ILE A 88 -8.72 7.08 9.69
CA ILE A 88 -8.95 5.84 10.43
C ILE A 88 -9.26 4.69 9.48
N GLY A 89 -10.11 4.91 8.47
CA GLY A 89 -10.42 3.92 7.43
C GLY A 89 -9.17 3.43 6.70
N ALA A 90 -8.36 4.36 6.19
CA ALA A 90 -7.10 4.02 5.52
C ALA A 90 -6.10 3.29 6.46
N GLN A 91 -6.04 3.67 7.74
CA GLN A 91 -5.21 2.97 8.72
C GLN A 91 -5.69 1.54 8.99
N SER A 92 -7.01 1.32 9.12
CA SER A 92 -7.56 -0.03 9.28
C SER A 92 -7.26 -0.88 8.05
N TYR A 93 -7.37 -0.33 6.85
CA TYR A 93 -7.11 -1.07 5.63
C TYR A 93 -5.64 -1.46 5.48
N ILE A 94 -4.70 -0.56 5.80
CA ILE A 94 -3.27 -0.89 5.88
C ILE A 94 -3.02 -2.05 6.86
N ARG A 95 -3.72 -2.06 8.00
CA ARG A 95 -3.60 -3.16 8.98
C ARG A 95 -4.14 -4.47 8.41
N SER A 96 -5.31 -4.46 7.78
CA SER A 96 -5.89 -5.66 7.15
C SER A 96 -4.98 -6.23 6.07
N ILE A 97 -4.40 -5.36 5.23
CA ILE A 97 -3.41 -5.75 4.22
C ILE A 97 -2.15 -6.36 4.86
N LYS A 98 -1.62 -5.74 5.92
CA LYS A 98 -0.43 -6.27 6.60
C LYS A 98 -0.69 -7.65 7.22
N ASN A 99 -1.89 -7.84 7.78
CA ASN A 99 -2.32 -9.13 8.28
C ASN A 99 -2.37 -10.16 7.15
N TYR A 100 -2.97 -9.82 6.00
CA TYR A 100 -2.98 -10.69 4.81
C TYR A 100 -1.57 -11.10 4.37
N ILE A 101 -0.61 -10.17 4.35
CA ILE A 101 0.78 -10.49 4.00
C ILE A 101 1.37 -11.51 4.99
N GLN A 102 1.01 -11.43 6.27
CA GLN A 102 1.57 -12.28 7.32
C GLN A 102 0.87 -13.64 7.44
N THR A 103 -0.47 -13.69 7.37
CA THR A 103 -1.28 -14.90 7.58
C THR A 103 -1.73 -15.56 6.28
N GLY A 104 -1.71 -14.83 5.16
CA GLY A 104 -2.23 -15.30 3.87
C GLY A 104 -3.75 -15.17 3.70
N ASP A 105 -4.47 -14.82 4.77
CA ASP A 105 -5.93 -14.74 4.78
C ASP A 105 -6.40 -13.29 4.69
N TRP A 106 -7.34 -13.05 3.77
CA TRP A 106 -7.94 -11.74 3.60
C TRP A 106 -9.15 -11.59 4.54
N SER A 107 -9.11 -10.57 5.41
CA SER A 107 -10.12 -10.35 6.46
C SER A 107 -11.09 -9.21 6.17
N SER A 108 -10.81 -8.38 5.16
CA SER A 108 -11.66 -7.22 4.82
C SER A 108 -12.74 -7.61 3.82
N MET A 109 -13.92 -7.00 3.93
CA MET A 109 -15.01 -7.18 2.95
C MET A 109 -14.65 -6.63 1.57
N TYR A 110 -13.81 -5.60 1.51
CA TYR A 110 -13.41 -4.94 0.28
C TYR A 110 -11.91 -5.08 0.05
N TYR A 111 -11.52 -5.01 -1.22
CA TYR A 111 -10.15 -5.06 -1.68
C TYR A 111 -9.93 -4.11 -2.87
N GLY A 112 -8.67 -3.93 -3.27
CA GLY A 112 -8.28 -2.99 -4.32
C GLY A 112 -7.50 -1.79 -3.78
N GLU A 113 -7.05 -0.91 -4.68
CA GLU A 113 -6.22 0.24 -4.28
C GLU A 113 -7.00 1.23 -3.40
N PHE A 114 -8.31 1.32 -3.61
CA PHE A 114 -9.22 2.22 -2.90
C PHE A 114 -10.45 1.51 -2.29
N GLU A 115 -10.34 0.20 -1.99
CA GLU A 115 -11.46 -0.61 -1.46
C GLU A 115 -12.69 -0.63 -2.39
N ASP A 116 -12.45 -0.66 -3.70
CA ASP A 116 -13.48 -0.54 -4.73
C ASP A 116 -14.16 -1.88 -5.07
N LYS A 117 -13.52 -3.01 -4.76
CA LYS A 117 -13.99 -4.34 -5.13
C LYS A 117 -14.46 -5.14 -3.93
N LEU A 118 -15.58 -5.84 -4.07
CA LEU A 118 -16.12 -6.70 -3.02
C LEU A 118 -15.43 -8.08 -3.04
N MET A 119 -14.98 -8.55 -1.89
CA MET A 119 -14.41 -9.88 -1.74
C MET A 119 -15.49 -10.96 -1.77
N GLY A 120 -15.23 -12.00 -2.57
CA GLY A 120 -15.98 -13.24 -2.51
C GLY A 120 -15.56 -14.06 -1.28
N TRP A 121 -16.54 -14.66 -0.60
CA TRP A 121 -16.32 -15.54 0.54
C TRP A 121 -16.76 -16.96 0.18
N VAL A 122 -15.96 -17.94 0.60
CA VAL A 122 -16.29 -19.36 0.46
C VAL A 122 -16.36 -19.98 1.84
N THR A 123 -17.44 -20.71 2.11
CA THR A 123 -17.60 -21.47 3.35
C THR A 123 -16.73 -22.72 3.30
N VAL A 124 -15.69 -22.77 4.12
CA VAL A 124 -14.74 -23.90 4.13
C VAL A 124 -15.25 -25.07 4.98
N ALA A 125 -16.01 -24.79 6.05
CA ALA A 125 -16.59 -25.81 6.92
C ALA A 125 -18.12 -25.74 6.87
N PRO A 126 -18.82 -26.86 6.56
CA PRO A 126 -20.27 -26.88 6.59
C PRO A 126 -20.78 -26.65 8.01
N VAL A 127 -21.97 -26.05 8.14
CA VAL A 127 -22.66 -25.92 9.42
C VAL A 127 -22.84 -27.33 9.98
N GLY A 128 -22.23 -27.59 11.15
CA GLY A 128 -22.35 -28.87 11.83
C GLY A 128 -23.82 -29.23 12.05
N LYS A 129 -24.15 -30.50 11.85
CA LYS A 129 -25.51 -31.03 12.10
C LYS A 129 -25.93 -30.80 13.55
#